data_AF-A0A7J3SM76-F1
#
_entry.id   AF-A0A7J3SM76-F1
#
_cell.length_a   1.000
_cell.length_b   1.000
_cell.length_c   1.000
_cell.angle_alpha   90.00
_cell.angle_beta   90.00
_cell.angle_gamma   90.00
#
_symmetry.space_group_name_H-M   'P 1'
#
loop_
_entity.id
_entity.type
_entity.pdbx_description
1 polymer ?
#
loop_
_entity_poly.entity_id
_entity_poly.type
_entity_poly.pdbx_seq_one_letter_code
_entity_poly.pdbx_strand_id
1 'polypeptide(L)'
;MSFYSSFTRVKELLPFYKGNKKILILSHHPPLTSKTDLALGKIHAGLPELRELDEEFKVYLHMHGHIHESPGWEVIGETLVVNPGALKHGRFALIDLEKKEAKLLRIG
;
A
#
# COMPACT_ATOMS: atom_id res chain seq x y z
N MET A 1 6.39 8.95 17.09
CA MET A 1 7.10 7.71 16.68
C MET A 1 7.57 7.93 15.25
N SER A 2 8.84 7.71 14.93
CA SER A 2 9.34 7.90 13.56
C SER A 2 8.92 6.73 12.68
N PHE A 3 8.91 6.92 11.35
CA PHE A 3 8.68 5.84 10.38
C PHE A 3 9.58 4.63 10.68
N TYR A 4 10.89 4.86 10.84
CA TYR A 4 11.87 3.81 11.15
C TYR A 4 11.54 2.99 12.39
N SER A 5 11.17 3.64 13.50
CA SER A 5 10.80 2.90 14.73
C SER A 5 9.55 2.02 14.55
N SER A 6 8.60 2.46 13.73
CA SER A 6 7.39 1.67 13.43
C SER A 6 7.71 0.53 12.47
N PHE A 7 8.50 0.81 11.43
CA PHE A 7 8.93 -0.14 10.43
C PHE A 7 9.74 -1.28 11.03
N THR A 8 10.76 -0.98 11.84
CA THR A 8 11.59 -1.99 12.51
C THR A 8 10.74 -2.91 13.37
N ARG A 9 9.82 -2.36 14.16
CA ARG A 9 8.91 -3.15 15.00
C ARG A 9 8.02 -4.07 14.16
N VAL A 10 7.46 -3.59 13.05
CA VAL A 10 6.65 -4.43 12.16
C VAL A 10 7.51 -5.55 11.55
N LYS A 11 8.72 -5.23 11.06
CA LYS A 11 9.65 -6.20 10.47
C LYS A 11 10.05 -7.30 11.45
N GLU A 12 10.21 -6.97 12.73
CA GLU A 12 10.49 -7.95 13.80
C GLU A 12 9.27 -8.82 14.14
N LEU A 13 8.06 -8.28 14.03
CA LEU A 13 6.82 -8.99 14.39
C LEU A 13 6.30 -9.90 13.26
N LEU A 14 6.44 -9.50 12.00
CA LEU A 14 5.88 -10.23 10.86
C LEU A 14 6.33 -11.69 10.74
N PRO A 15 7.58 -12.09 11.06
CA PRO A 15 8.00 -13.49 11.05
C PRO A 15 7.13 -14.40 11.93
N PHE A 16 6.59 -13.91 13.04
CA PHE A 16 5.70 -14.69 13.92
C PHE A 16 4.32 -14.93 13.33
N TYR A 17 3.94 -14.16 12.30
CA TYR A 17 2.68 -14.29 11.59
C TYR A 17 2.86 -14.93 10.19
N LYS A 18 4.08 -15.34 9.83
CA LYS A 18 4.40 -16.01 8.58
C LYS A 18 3.72 -17.39 8.53
N GLY A 19 2.97 -17.67 7.45
CA GLY A 19 2.18 -18.91 7.28
C GLY A 19 0.90 -18.69 6.48
N ASN A 20 -0.12 -19.54 6.63
CA ASN A 20 -1.42 -19.47 5.94
C ASN A 20 -2.32 -18.27 6.35
N LYS A 21 -1.76 -17.19 6.90
CA LYS A 21 -2.50 -15.99 7.30
C LYS A 21 -2.33 -14.90 6.24
N LYS A 22 -3.43 -14.22 5.89
CA LYS A 22 -3.40 -13.05 5.01
C LYS A 22 -2.91 -11.85 5.82
N ILE A 23 -1.76 -11.29 5.44
CA ILE A 23 -1.19 -10.08 6.07
C ILE A 23 -1.73 -8.86 5.34
N LEU A 24 -2.26 -7.89 6.09
CA LEU A 24 -2.74 -6.61 5.57
C LEU A 24 -1.91 -5.51 6.20
N ILE A 25 -1.39 -4.59 5.38
CA ILE A 25 -0.60 -3.45 5.81
C ILE A 25 -1.32 -2.17 5.46
N LEU A 26 -1.34 -1.25 6.43
CA LEU A 26 -1.78 0.13 6.24
C LEU A 26 -0.64 1.05 6.65
N SER A 27 -0.15 1.83 5.70
CA SER A 27 0.94 2.78 5.90
C SER A 27 0.51 4.18 5.45
N HIS A 28 1.17 5.22 5.96
CA HIS A 28 0.98 6.54 5.39
C HIS A 28 1.75 6.67 4.07
N HIS A 29 3.03 6.32 4.09
CA HIS A 29 3.92 6.42 2.93
C HIS A 29 3.71 5.24 1.98
N PRO A 30 3.77 5.47 0.65
CA PRO A 30 3.66 4.40 -0.33
C PRO A 30 4.83 3.41 -0.26
N PRO A 31 4.62 2.11 -0.57
CA PRO A 31 5.71 1.27 -1.07
C PRO A 31 6.19 1.79 -2.44
N LEU A 32 7.40 1.43 -2.86
CA LEU A 32 7.84 1.69 -4.23
C LEU A 32 6.96 0.93 -5.24
N THR A 33 6.29 1.67 -6.11
CA THR A 33 5.32 1.12 -7.09
C THR A 33 5.60 1.63 -8.50
N SER A 34 4.84 1.15 -9.48
CA SER A 34 4.90 1.68 -10.84
C SER A 34 3.90 2.81 -11.10
N LYS A 35 2.82 2.88 -10.30
CA LYS A 35 1.67 3.75 -10.58
C LYS A 35 1.16 4.54 -9.39
N THR A 36 1.18 4.00 -8.17
CA THR A 36 0.44 4.57 -7.02
C THR A 36 1.28 5.47 -6.12
N ASP A 37 2.59 5.51 -6.33
CA ASP A 37 3.57 6.31 -5.58
C ASP A 37 4.09 7.53 -6.35
N LEU A 38 3.48 7.84 -7.49
CA LEU A 38 3.87 8.96 -8.34
C LEU A 38 3.30 10.27 -7.79
N ALA A 39 4.18 11.11 -7.26
CA ALA A 39 3.89 12.48 -6.87
C ALA A 39 3.79 13.42 -8.09
N LEU A 40 3.58 14.71 -7.82
CA LEU A 40 3.59 15.74 -8.86
C LEU A 40 4.88 15.66 -9.70
N GLY A 41 4.73 15.74 -11.03
CA GLY A 41 5.86 15.60 -11.95
C GLY A 41 6.27 14.15 -12.24
N LYS A 42 5.47 13.16 -11.83
CA LYS A 42 5.74 11.71 -12.02
C LYS A 42 7.02 11.24 -11.32
N ILE A 43 7.31 11.84 -10.17
CA ILE A 43 8.45 11.45 -9.33
C ILE A 43 7.98 10.38 -8.35
N HIS A 44 8.73 9.28 -8.24
CA HIS A 44 8.47 8.24 -7.26
C HIS A 44 8.77 8.73 -5.85
N ALA A 45 7.79 8.59 -4.96
CA ALA A 45 7.91 8.89 -3.54
C ALA A 45 7.75 7.63 -2.66
N GLY A 46 7.65 6.46 -3.30
CA GLY A 46 7.60 5.17 -2.65
C GLY A 46 8.88 4.81 -1.92
N LEU A 47 8.73 4.15 -0.77
CA LEU A 47 9.84 3.65 0.03
C LEU A 47 10.21 2.23 -0.45
N PRO A 48 11.47 1.99 -0.87
CA PRO A 48 11.93 0.66 -1.25
C PRO A 48 11.78 -0.36 -0.12
N GLU A 49 11.97 0.04 1.14
CA GLU A 49 11.91 -0.85 2.31
C GLU A 49 10.50 -1.42 2.54
N LEU A 50 9.47 -0.64 2.20
CA LEU A 50 8.08 -1.10 2.24
C LEU A 50 7.79 -2.08 1.10
N ARG A 51 8.40 -1.87 -0.07
CA ARG A 51 8.31 -2.79 -1.21
C ARG A 51 9.00 -4.12 -0.92
N GLU A 52 10.19 -4.09 -0.33
CA GLU A 52 10.90 -5.29 0.12
C GLU A 52 10.09 -6.07 1.15
N LEU A 53 9.45 -5.36 2.09
CA LEU A 53 8.60 -5.97 3.11
C LEU A 53 7.36 -6.64 2.48
N ASP A 54 6.74 -6.01 1.49
CA ASP A 54 5.62 -6.60 0.75
C ASP A 54 5.99 -7.93 0.09
N GLU A 55 7.16 -7.97 -0.55
CA GLU A 55 7.66 -9.15 -1.27
C GLU A 55 8.15 -10.25 -0.29
N GLU A 56 8.90 -9.89 0.75
CA GLU A 56 9.46 -10.81 1.74
C GLU A 56 8.37 -11.59 2.49
N PHE A 57 7.31 -10.89 2.88
CA PHE A 57 6.21 -11.45 3.69
C PHE A 57 4.99 -11.85 2.87
N LYS A 58 5.04 -11.72 1.53
CA LYS A 58 3.91 -11.99 0.63
C LYS A 58 2.63 -11.34 1.13
N VAL A 59 2.71 -10.03 1.36
CA VAL A 59 1.60 -9.24 1.89
C VAL A 59 0.37 -9.43 1.01
N TYR A 60 -0.80 -9.58 1.60
CA TYR A 60 -2.01 -9.84 0.84
C TYR A 60 -2.62 -8.55 0.28
N LEU A 61 -2.59 -7.47 1.08
CA LEU A 61 -3.05 -6.14 0.71
C LEU A 61 -2.18 -5.09 1.43
N HIS A 62 -1.66 -4.13 0.69
CA HIS A 62 -0.99 -2.94 1.21
C HIS A 62 -1.77 -1.68 0.80
N MET A 63 -2.38 -1.01 1.77
CA MET A 63 -3.03 0.27 1.56
C MET A 63 -2.12 1.40 2.02
N HIS A 64 -2.07 2.47 1.23
CA HIS A 64 -1.30 3.65 1.61
C HIS A 64 -2.01 4.94 1.24
N GLY A 65 -1.49 6.06 1.74
CA GLY A 65 -1.91 7.41 1.39
C GLY A 65 -0.72 8.23 0.89
N HIS A 66 -0.59 9.43 1.45
CA HIS A 66 0.47 10.43 1.20
C HIS A 66 0.46 11.05 -0.21
N ILE A 67 0.23 10.24 -1.24
CA ILE A 67 0.20 10.65 -2.64
C ILE A 67 -1.23 10.90 -3.08
N HIS A 68 -1.56 12.17 -3.32
CA HIS A 68 -2.90 12.58 -3.73
C HIS A 68 -3.08 12.57 -5.26
N GLU A 69 -1.97 12.60 -5.98
CA GLU A 69 -1.83 12.78 -7.42
C GLU A 69 -2.05 11.47 -8.19
N SER A 70 -1.77 10.32 -7.58
CA SER A 70 -1.91 8.99 -8.19
C SER A 70 -2.78 8.01 -7.37
N PRO A 71 -4.08 8.30 -7.18
CA PRO A 71 -5.03 7.28 -6.75
C PRO A 71 -5.02 6.13 -7.76
N GLY A 72 -4.95 4.90 -7.28
CA GLY A 72 -4.60 3.77 -8.14
C GLY A 72 -4.55 2.48 -7.36
N TRP A 73 -4.40 1.38 -8.09
CA TRP A 73 -4.00 0.11 -7.54
C TRP A 73 -3.17 -0.66 -8.56
N GLU A 74 -2.35 -1.56 -8.07
CA GLU A 74 -1.61 -2.52 -8.88
C GLU A 74 -1.34 -3.79 -8.06
N VAL A 75 -1.05 -4.89 -8.76
CA VAL A 75 -0.58 -6.11 -8.11
C VAL A 75 0.93 -6.19 -8.30
N ILE A 76 1.64 -6.28 -7.18
CA ILE A 76 3.08 -6.34 -7.08
C ILE A 76 3.45 -7.73 -6.53
N GLY A 77 3.98 -8.61 -7.38
CA GLY A 77 4.15 -10.02 -7.01
C GLY A 77 2.80 -10.64 -6.64
N GLU A 78 2.60 -10.94 -5.36
CA GLU A 78 1.32 -11.42 -4.82
C GLU A 78 0.52 -10.33 -4.06
N THR A 79 1.09 -9.15 -3.86
CA THR A 79 0.52 -8.08 -3.04
C THR A 79 -0.37 -7.18 -3.86
N LEU A 80 -1.64 -7.04 -3.46
CA LEU A 80 -2.49 -5.96 -3.97
C LEU A 80 -2.09 -4.66 -3.26
N VAL A 81 -1.62 -3.65 -4.01
CA VAL A 81 -1.30 -2.32 -3.48
C VAL A 81 -2.39 -1.34 -3.89
N VAL A 82 -2.92 -0.57 -2.95
CA VAL A 82 -4.05 0.35 -3.18
C VAL A 82 -3.78 1.72 -2.59
N ASN A 83 -3.83 2.74 -3.43
CA ASN A 83 -3.97 4.13 -3.05
C ASN A 83 -5.41 4.59 -3.34
N PRO A 84 -6.29 4.69 -2.34
CA PRO A 84 -7.67 5.14 -2.56
C PRO A 84 -7.76 6.62 -2.98
N GLY A 85 -6.69 7.39 -2.82
CA GLY A 85 -6.69 8.84 -2.97
C GLY A 85 -7.29 9.55 -1.76
N ALA A 86 -7.24 10.89 -1.79
CA ALA A 86 -7.63 11.69 -0.65
C ALA A 86 -9.16 11.84 -0.51
N LEU A 87 -9.69 11.51 0.68
CA LEU A 87 -11.11 11.65 1.00
C LEU A 87 -11.60 13.11 0.95
N LYS A 88 -10.73 14.11 1.15
CA LYS A 88 -11.06 15.54 0.96
C LYS A 88 -11.51 15.88 -0.46
N HIS A 89 -11.20 15.02 -1.43
CA HIS A 89 -11.66 15.11 -2.81
C HIS A 89 -12.83 14.16 -3.10
N GLY A 90 -13.43 13.57 -2.06
CA GLY A 90 -14.47 12.56 -2.13
C GLY A 90 -13.97 11.17 -2.52
N ARG A 91 -12.66 10.94 -2.73
CA ARG A 91 -12.15 9.67 -3.27
C ARG A 91 -12.12 8.55 -2.23
N PHE A 92 -12.45 7.33 -2.66
CA PHE A 92 -12.34 6.10 -1.88
C PHE A 92 -12.16 4.88 -2.79
N ALA A 93 -11.84 3.72 -2.23
CA ALA A 93 -11.72 2.46 -2.97
C ALA A 93 -12.64 1.37 -2.38
N LEU A 94 -13.27 0.59 -3.25
CA LEU A 94 -13.87 -0.71 -2.90
C LEU A 94 -12.90 -1.81 -3.33
N ILE A 95 -12.44 -2.60 -2.37
CA ILE A 95 -11.39 -3.62 -2.60
C ILE A 95 -12.04 -5.00 -2.62
N ASP A 96 -11.84 -5.73 -3.71
CA ASP A 96 -12.17 -7.15 -3.83
C ASP A 96 -10.91 -7.96 -3.53
N LEU A 97 -10.86 -8.50 -2.31
CA LEU A 97 -9.73 -9.27 -1.82
C LEU A 97 -9.56 -10.60 -2.54
N GLU A 98 -10.62 -11.21 -3.08
CA GLU A 98 -10.52 -12.51 -3.76
C GLU A 98 -10.01 -12.34 -5.18
N LYS A 99 -10.51 -11.33 -5.90
CA LYS A 99 -10.06 -11.00 -7.26
C LYS A 99 -8.74 -10.25 -7.30
N LYS A 100 -8.30 -9.70 -6.15
CA LYS A 100 -7.17 -8.77 -6.04
C LYS A 100 -7.35 -7.55 -6.96
N GLU A 101 -8.51 -6.92 -6.85
CA GLU A 101 -8.86 -5.72 -7.63
C GLU A 101 -9.40 -4.62 -6.72
N ALA A 102 -9.32 -3.37 -7.17
CA ALA A 102 -9.99 -2.27 -6.51
C ALA A 102 -10.78 -1.40 -7.49
N LYS A 103 -11.95 -0.92 -7.07
CA LYS A 103 -12.73 0.09 -7.77
C LYS A 103 -12.53 1.43 -7.09
N LEU A 104 -11.96 2.39 -7.80
CA LEU A 104 -11.81 3.76 -7.32
C LEU A 104 -13.10 4.53 -7.56
N LEU A 105 -13.66 5.10 -6.51
CA LEU A 105 -14.95 5.79 -6.50
C LEU A 105 -14.82 7.17 -5.85
N ARG A 106 -15.88 7.97 -6.02
CA ARG A 106 -15.95 9.33 -5.47
C ARG A 106 -17.33 9.58 -4.87
N ILE A 107 -17.37 10.15 -3.66
CA ILE A 107 -18.59 10.70 -3.05
C ILE A 107 -18.92 11.99 -3.82
N GLY A 108 -20.14 12.04 -4.36
CA GLY A 108 -20.69 13.19 -5.09
C GLY A 108 -20.98 14.36 -4.18
#